data_AF-A0A925PUI7-F1
#
_entry.id   AF-A0A925PUI7-F1
#
_cell.length_a   1.000
_cell.length_b   1.000
_cell.length_c   1.000
_cell.angle_alpha   90.00
_cell.angle_beta   90.00
_cell.angle_gamma   90.00
#
_symmetry.space_group_name_H-M   'P 1'
#
loop_
_entity.id
_entity.type
_entity.pdbx_description
1 polymer ?
#
loop_
_entity_poly.entity_id
_entity_poly.type
_entity_poly.pdbx_seq_one_letter_code
_entity_poly.pdbx_strand_id
1 'polypeptide(L)'
;MKGLHIIADLYNCQKGELLVSSQKLRTLCVKACQDVGLTVLGDHFYQFDGADGTQDGGATGAVVLAESHLAIHTWPERDGATLDVYVCNYTCDNTGKAEAVYAALVKALKPADVLVERVMRGRDLPLKKRVA
;
A
#
# COMPACT_ATOMS: atom_id res chain seq x y z
N MET A 1 4.26 19.17 -6.45
CA MET A 1 4.31 17.88 -7.19
C MET A 1 3.01 17.16 -6.98
N LYS A 2 2.33 16.75 -8.07
CA LYS A 2 1.05 16.03 -8.00
C LYS A 2 1.29 14.53 -7.89
N GLY A 3 0.38 13.80 -7.27
CA GLY A 3 0.42 12.33 -7.22
C GLY A 3 -0.87 11.77 -6.63
N LEU A 4 -1.17 10.51 -6.94
CA LEU A 4 -2.31 9.81 -6.37
C LEU A 4 -1.87 9.02 -5.15
N HIS A 5 -2.49 9.28 -4.00
CA HIS A 5 -2.37 8.47 -2.81
C HIS A 5 -3.66 7.70 -2.57
N ILE A 6 -3.60 6.38 -2.68
CA ILE A 6 -4.71 5.46 -2.39
C ILE A 6 -4.51 4.93 -0.98
N ILE A 7 -5.47 5.15 -0.11
CA ILE A 7 -5.48 4.70 1.30
C ILE A 7 -6.63 3.72 1.41
N ALA A 8 -6.37 2.48 1.81
CA ALA A 8 -7.38 1.44 1.85
C ALA A 8 -7.30 0.56 3.10
N ASP A 9 -8.46 0.29 3.66
CA ASP A 9 -8.67 -0.71 4.70
C ASP A 9 -9.37 -1.93 4.08
N LEU A 10 -8.71 -3.08 4.19
CA LEU A 10 -9.15 -4.35 3.64
C LEU A 10 -9.64 -5.23 4.79
N TYR A 11 -10.90 -5.64 4.75
CA TYR A 11 -11.53 -6.44 5.78
C TYR A 11 -11.92 -7.81 5.25
N ASN A 12 -11.95 -8.81 6.14
CA ASN A 12 -12.36 -10.17 5.82
C ASN A 12 -11.56 -10.75 4.64
N CYS A 13 -10.25 -10.47 4.60
CA CYS A 13 -9.27 -11.03 3.68
C CYS A 13 -9.25 -12.55 3.77
N GLN A 14 -8.93 -13.21 2.66
CA GLN A 14 -8.76 -14.65 2.66
C GLN A 14 -7.60 -15.03 3.60
N LYS A 15 -7.90 -15.85 4.60
CA LYS A 15 -6.88 -16.45 5.46
C LYS A 15 -5.80 -17.13 4.62
N GLY A 16 -4.55 -16.90 4.99
CA GLY A 16 -3.42 -17.47 4.29
C GLY A 16 -2.12 -16.75 4.59
N GLU A 17 -1.08 -17.20 3.91
CA GLU A 17 0.30 -16.85 4.25
C GLU A 17 0.64 -15.38 3.99
N LEU A 18 -0.14 -14.68 3.16
CA LEU A 18 0.05 -13.24 2.93
C LEU A 18 -0.25 -12.39 4.16
N LEU A 19 -1.10 -12.86 5.08
CA LEU A 19 -1.39 -12.11 6.31
C LEU A 19 -0.33 -12.36 7.40
N VAL A 20 0.37 -13.50 7.37
CA VAL A 20 1.26 -13.95 8.45
C VAL A 20 2.74 -14.02 8.05
N SER A 21 3.09 -13.80 6.78
CA SER A 21 4.47 -13.89 6.31
C SER A 21 4.95 -12.60 5.67
N SER A 22 5.78 -11.88 6.41
CA SER A 22 6.49 -10.68 5.94
C SER A 22 7.26 -10.94 4.63
N GLN A 23 7.88 -12.10 4.46
CA GLN A 23 8.62 -12.45 3.24
C GLN A 23 7.70 -12.60 2.02
N LYS A 24 6.53 -13.24 2.18
CA LYS A 24 5.56 -13.36 1.08
C LYS A 24 4.92 -12.02 0.74
N LEU A 25 4.62 -11.23 1.76
CA LEU A 25 4.12 -9.87 1.60
C LEU A 25 5.14 -9.00 0.87
N ARG A 26 6.43 -9.10 1.24
CA ARG A 26 7.55 -8.44 0.55
C ARG A 26 7.60 -8.79 -0.93
N THR A 27 7.60 -10.08 -1.26
CA THR A 27 7.63 -10.55 -2.65
C THR A 27 6.44 -10.00 -3.44
N LEU A 28 5.23 -10.04 -2.87
CA LEU A 28 4.03 -9.49 -3.51
C LEU A 28 4.16 -7.99 -3.77
N CYS A 29 4.52 -7.21 -2.75
CA CYS A 29 4.57 -5.74 -2.83
C CYS A 29 5.64 -5.25 -3.81
N VAL A 30 6.86 -5.79 -3.72
CA VAL A 30 7.96 -5.43 -4.62
C VAL A 30 7.60 -5.79 -6.06
N LYS A 31 7.04 -6.99 -6.28
CA LYS A 31 6.63 -7.43 -7.60
C LYS A 31 5.51 -6.56 -8.18
N ALA A 32 4.49 -6.22 -7.39
CA ALA A 32 3.38 -5.38 -7.84
C ALA A 32 3.88 -4.01 -8.34
N CYS A 33 4.84 -3.39 -7.65
CA CYS A 33 5.46 -2.14 -8.08
C CYS A 33 6.29 -2.31 -9.37
N GLN A 34 7.11 -3.36 -9.45
CA GLN A 34 7.98 -3.60 -10.61
C GLN A 34 7.19 -3.94 -11.88
N ASP A 35 6.10 -4.71 -11.76
CA ASP A 35 5.28 -5.15 -12.89
C ASP A 35 4.61 -3.97 -13.63
N VAL A 36 4.40 -2.83 -12.95
CA VAL A 36 3.85 -1.60 -13.55
C VAL A 36 4.93 -0.58 -13.93
N GLY A 37 6.21 -0.97 -13.85
CA GLY A 37 7.35 -0.12 -14.19
C GLY A 37 7.59 1.02 -13.21
N LEU A 38 7.32 0.82 -11.91
CA LEU A 38 7.78 1.74 -10.86
C LEU A 38 9.19 1.37 -10.41
N THR A 39 10.02 2.39 -10.18
CA THR A 39 11.39 2.20 -9.68
C THR A 39 11.37 2.00 -8.17
N VAL A 40 11.69 0.78 -7.74
CA VAL A 40 11.92 0.44 -6.33
C VAL A 40 13.35 0.83 -5.93
N LEU A 41 13.48 1.70 -4.93
CA LEU A 41 14.77 2.12 -4.38
C LEU A 41 15.21 1.25 -3.19
N GLY A 42 14.24 0.65 -2.50
CA GLY A 42 14.47 -0.24 -1.37
C GLY A 42 13.17 -0.68 -0.74
N ASP A 43 13.26 -1.58 0.22
CA ASP A 43 12.12 -2.07 0.97
C ASP A 43 12.54 -2.48 2.39
N HIS A 44 11.57 -2.51 3.30
CA HIS A 44 11.73 -3.04 4.63
C HIS A 44 10.46 -3.73 5.08
N PHE A 45 10.60 -4.95 5.58
CA PHE A 45 9.49 -5.77 6.07
C PHE A 45 9.87 -6.37 7.42
N TYR A 46 8.94 -6.30 8.37
CA TYR A 46 9.11 -6.78 9.73
C TYR A 46 7.99 -7.79 10.04
N GLN A 47 8.40 -8.95 10.54
CA GLN A 47 7.51 -10.00 11.03
C GLN A 47 7.26 -9.75 12.52
N PHE A 48 5.99 -9.70 12.93
CA PHE A 48 5.65 -9.74 14.36
C PHE A 48 5.46 -11.19 14.80
N ASP A 49 5.72 -11.43 16.08
CA ASP A 49 5.34 -12.67 16.75
C ASP A 49 3.82 -12.68 17.01
N GLY A 50 3.23 -13.87 17.02
CA GLY A 50 1.84 -14.10 17.39
C GLY A 50 1.60 -13.85 18.88
N ALA A 51 0.32 -13.70 19.27
CA ALA A 51 -0.05 -13.31 20.64
C ALA A 51 0.45 -14.25 21.74
N ASP A 52 0.71 -15.52 21.42
CA ASP A 52 1.27 -16.52 22.34
C ASP A 52 2.80 -16.70 22.21
N GLY A 53 3.44 -16.00 21.27
CA GLY A 53 4.87 -16.10 20.97
C GLY A 53 5.31 -17.42 20.35
N THR A 54 4.38 -18.28 19.92
CA THR A 54 4.70 -19.62 19.38
C THR A 54 4.50 -19.74 17.86
N GLN A 55 3.80 -18.77 17.27
CA GLN A 55 3.51 -18.68 15.84
C GLN A 55 3.79 -17.28 15.33
N ASP A 56 3.94 -17.13 14.01
CA ASP A 56 4.06 -15.80 13.39
C ASP A 56 2.74 -15.04 13.48
N GLY A 57 2.83 -13.74 13.82
CA GLY A 57 1.74 -12.78 13.83
C GLY A 57 1.59 -12.06 12.48
N GLY A 58 1.06 -10.84 12.53
CA GLY A 58 1.00 -9.96 11.36
C GLY A 58 2.37 -9.45 10.92
N ALA A 59 2.39 -8.64 9.87
CA ALA A 59 3.59 -8.04 9.34
C ALA A 59 3.37 -6.55 9.03
N THR A 60 4.45 -5.79 9.04
CA THR A 60 4.52 -4.42 8.52
C THR A 60 5.54 -4.35 7.41
N GLY A 61 5.21 -3.65 6.33
CA GLY A 61 6.04 -3.54 5.15
C GLY A 61 5.98 -2.18 4.51
N ALA A 62 7.11 -1.72 3.98
CA ALA A 62 7.18 -0.55 3.13
C ALA A 62 8.12 -0.80 1.95
N VAL A 63 7.74 -0.28 0.79
CA VAL A 63 8.55 -0.22 -0.42
C VAL A 63 8.76 1.26 -0.74
N VAL A 64 10.03 1.67 -0.76
CA VAL A 64 10.43 3.03 -1.13
C VAL A 64 10.51 3.09 -2.64
N LEU A 65 9.74 3.98 -3.24
CA LEU A 65 9.74 4.24 -4.67
C LEU A 65 10.53 5.53 -4.95
N ALA A 66 10.98 5.72 -6.19
CA ALA A 66 11.46 7.03 -6.63
C ALA A 66 10.36 8.08 -6.38
N GLU A 67 10.52 8.87 -5.33
CA GLU A 67 9.67 10.01 -4.91
C GLU A 67 8.28 9.67 -4.32
N SER A 68 8.06 8.43 -3.88
CA SER A 68 6.78 8.00 -3.28
C SER A 68 6.92 6.69 -2.48
N HIS A 69 5.83 5.95 -2.20
CA HIS A 69 5.92 4.72 -1.41
C HIS A 69 4.70 3.81 -1.57
N LEU A 70 4.90 2.53 -1.26
CA LEU A 70 3.85 1.58 -0.90
C LEU A 70 4.08 1.18 0.56
N ALA A 71 3.05 1.23 1.40
CA ALA A 71 3.09 0.68 2.76
C ALA A 71 1.91 -0.26 3.01
N ILE A 72 2.14 -1.31 3.80
CA ILE A 72 1.13 -2.31 4.11
C ILE A 72 1.33 -2.85 5.52
N HIS A 73 0.22 -3.10 6.21
CA HIS A 73 0.18 -3.69 7.53
C HIS A 73 -0.88 -4.80 7.55
N THR A 74 -0.60 -5.94 8.19
CA THR A 74 -1.55 -7.07 8.28
C THR A 74 -1.90 -7.42 9.72
N TRP A 75 -3.14 -7.84 9.93
CA TRP A 75 -3.69 -8.31 11.20
C TRP A 75 -4.42 -9.65 10.98
N PRO A 76 -3.71 -10.78 11.07
CA PRO A 76 -4.30 -12.12 10.93
C PRO A 76 -5.50 -12.36 11.85
N GLU A 77 -5.48 -11.82 13.06
CA GLU A 77 -6.54 -11.95 14.05
C GLU A 77 -7.83 -11.20 13.68
N ARG A 78 -7.76 -10.30 12.69
CA ARG A 78 -8.89 -9.55 12.15
C ARG A 78 -9.20 -9.93 10.70
N ASP A 79 -8.48 -10.91 10.15
CA ASP A 79 -8.51 -11.20 8.72
C ASP A 79 -8.37 -9.91 7.88
N GLY A 80 -7.45 -9.02 8.25
CA GLY A 80 -7.43 -7.65 7.75
C GLY A 80 -6.06 -7.13 7.36
N ALA A 81 -6.05 -6.09 6.53
CA ALA A 81 -4.85 -5.34 6.18
C ALA A 81 -5.16 -3.87 5.92
N THR A 82 -4.20 -2.99 6.16
CA THR A 82 -4.26 -1.59 5.72
C THR A 82 -3.17 -1.34 4.70
N LEU A 83 -3.47 -0.47 3.73
CA LEU A 83 -2.68 -0.28 2.52
C LEU A 83 -2.60 1.20 2.14
N ASP A 84 -1.38 1.69 1.93
CA ASP A 84 -1.10 3.01 1.36
C ASP A 84 -0.32 2.83 0.05
N VAL A 85 -0.91 3.22 -1.08
CA VAL A 85 -0.25 3.26 -2.40
C VAL A 85 -0.12 4.71 -2.82
N TYR A 86 1.04 5.31 -2.59
CA TYR A 86 1.35 6.65 -3.06
C TYR A 86 2.27 6.57 -4.27
N VAL A 87 1.88 7.21 -5.38
CA VAL A 87 2.74 7.32 -6.57
C VAL A 87 2.77 8.78 -7.06
N CYS A 88 3.98 9.28 -7.31
CA CYS A 88 4.23 10.64 -7.79
C CYS A 88 4.07 10.74 -9.32
N ASN A 89 3.52 11.87 -9.78
CA ASN A 89 3.39 12.22 -11.20
C ASN A 89 4.44 13.26 -11.61
N TYR A 90 5.70 13.07 -11.20
CA TYR A 90 6.76 14.06 -11.43
C TYR A 90 7.13 14.22 -12.90
N THR A 91 7.38 13.11 -13.59
CA THR A 91 7.78 13.08 -15.01
C THR A 91 6.61 12.85 -15.97
N CYS A 92 5.59 12.12 -15.54
CA CYS A 92 4.39 11.80 -16.31
C CYS A 92 3.21 11.46 -15.38
N ASP A 93 2.02 11.26 -15.94
CA ASP A 93 0.88 10.75 -15.17
C ASP A 93 1.04 9.26 -14.85
N ASN A 94 1.32 8.95 -13.58
CA ASN A 94 1.45 7.60 -13.05
C ASN A 94 0.20 7.15 -12.28
N THR A 95 -0.93 7.86 -12.39
CA THR A 95 -2.19 7.52 -11.69
C THR A 95 -2.62 6.07 -11.99
N GLY A 96 -2.54 5.64 -13.26
CA GLY A 96 -2.86 4.27 -13.66
C GLY A 96 -1.94 3.21 -13.03
N LYS A 97 -0.68 3.55 -12.74
CA LYS A 97 0.24 2.65 -12.05
C LYS A 97 -0.12 2.49 -10.57
N ALA A 98 -0.52 3.58 -9.91
CA ALA A 98 -1.01 3.51 -8.53
C ALA A 98 -2.23 2.58 -8.41
N GLU A 99 -3.21 2.75 -9.30
CA GLU A 99 -4.41 1.89 -9.35
C GLU A 99 -4.07 0.43 -9.65
N ALA A 100 -3.12 0.18 -10.55
CA ALA A 100 -2.70 -1.17 -10.89
C ALA A 100 -1.99 -1.88 -9.71
N VAL A 101 -1.13 -1.18 -8.95
CA VAL A 101 -0.51 -1.71 -7.73
C VAL A 101 -1.59 -2.03 -6.69
N TYR A 102 -2.49 -1.07 -6.42
CA TYR A 102 -3.61 -1.26 -5.50
C TYR A 102 -4.47 -2.48 -5.89
N ALA A 103 -4.88 -2.57 -7.16
CA ALA A 103 -5.70 -3.67 -7.66
C ALA A 103 -5.00 -5.02 -7.54
N ALA A 104 -3.68 -5.08 -7.78
CA ALA A 104 -2.90 -6.32 -7.61
C ALA A 104 -2.90 -6.79 -6.15
N LEU A 105 -2.74 -5.87 -5.19
CA LEU A 105 -2.74 -6.19 -3.76
C LEU A 105 -4.13 -6.62 -3.27
N VAL A 106 -5.19 -5.91 -3.66
CA VAL A 106 -6.57 -6.30 -3.35
C VAL A 106 -6.89 -7.68 -3.94
N LYS A 107 -6.50 -7.95 -5.19
CA LYS A 107 -6.70 -9.25 -5.83
C LYS A 107 -5.97 -10.38 -5.10
N ALA A 108 -4.78 -10.11 -4.57
CA ALA A 108 -3.98 -11.11 -3.85
C ALA A 108 -4.54 -11.41 -2.45
N LEU A 109 -4.93 -10.37 -1.71
CA LEU A 109 -5.44 -10.47 -0.34
C LEU A 109 -6.92 -10.90 -0.28
N LYS A 110 -7.67 -10.69 -1.37
CA LYS A 110 -9.07 -11.08 -1.54
C LYS A 110 -9.95 -10.70 -0.34
N PRO A 111 -10.02 -9.41 0.02
CA PRO A 111 -10.97 -8.94 1.02
C PRO A 111 -12.41 -9.14 0.56
N ALA A 112 -13.32 -9.39 1.50
CA ALA A 112 -14.75 -9.32 1.23
C ALA A 112 -15.24 -7.87 1.18
N ASP A 113 -14.65 -6.99 2.01
CA ASP A 113 -15.04 -5.59 2.12
C ASP A 113 -13.82 -4.68 2.04
N VAL A 114 -13.97 -3.54 1.35
CA VAL A 114 -12.90 -2.55 1.16
C VAL A 114 -13.42 -1.15 1.40
N LEU A 115 -12.77 -0.42 2.30
CA LEU A 115 -12.90 1.04 2.39
C LEU A 115 -11.69 1.66 1.72
N VAL A 116 -11.92 2.61 0.81
CA VAL A 116 -10.83 3.22 0.04
C VAL A 116 -11.05 4.71 -0.17
N GLU A 117 -10.02 5.48 0.12
CA GLU A 117 -9.92 6.90 -0.19
C GLU A 117 -8.83 7.16 -1.23
N ARG A 118 -9.11 8.09 -2.14
CA ARG A 118 -8.18 8.54 -3.18
C ARG A 118 -7.88 10.01 -2.99
N VAL A 119 -6.65 10.29 -2.56
CA VAL A 119 -6.21 11.64 -2.22
C VAL A 119 -5.20 12.12 -3.26
N MET A 120 -5.55 13.18 -3.99
CA MET A 120 -4.59 13.87 -4.83
C MET A 120 -3.66 14.72 -3.97
N ARG A 121 -2.37 14.36 -3.94
CA ARG A 121 -1.31 15.05 -3.21
C ARG A 121 -0.75 16.20 -4.03
N GLY A 122 -0.25 17.23 -3.34
CA GLY A 122 0.37 18.43 -3.93
C GLY A 122 -0.52 19.22 -4.88
N ARG A 123 -1.81 19.30 -4.54
CA ARG A 123 -2.72 20.33 -5.10
C ARG A 123 -2.23 21.72 -4.70
N ASP A 124 -2.49 22.70 -5.55
CA ASP A 124 -2.22 24.10 -5.24
C ASP A 124 -2.96 24.50 -3.96
N LEU A 125 -2.31 25.28 -3.10
CA LEU A 125 -3.00 25.92 -1.98
C LEU A 125 -4.15 26.75 -2.56
N PRO A 126 -5.38 26.66 -2.03
CA PRO A 126 -6.43 27.58 -2.44
C PRO A 126 -5.90 28.99 -2.21
N LEU A 127 -5.71 29.75 -3.29
CA LEU A 127 -5.30 31.14 -3.20
C LEU A 127 -6.27 31.83 -2.25
N LYS A 128 -5.77 32.38 -1.12
CA LYS A 128 -6.56 33.28 -0.30
C LYS A 128 -7.06 34.36 -1.25
N LYS A 129 -8.38 34.43 -1.47
CA LYS A 129 -8.99 35.57 -2.17
C LYS A 129 -8.44 36.82 -1.47
N ARG A 130 -7.61 37.60 -2.15
CA ARG A 130 -7.26 38.93 -1.67
C ARG A 130 -8.59 39.68 -1.65
N VAL A 131 -9.08 39.96 -0.44
CA VAL A 131 -10.14 40.93 -0.24
C VAL A 131 -9.56 42.25 -0.75
N ALA A 132 -10.18 42.79 -1.80
CA ALA A 132 -9.86 44.09 -2.35
C ALA A 132 -10.24 45.20 -1.36
#